data_AF-A0A813JWN0-F1
#
_entry.id   AF-A0A813JWN0-F1
#
_cell.length_a   1.000
_cell.length_b   1.000
_cell.length_c   1.000
_cell.angle_alpha   90.00
_cell.angle_beta   90.00
_cell.angle_gamma   90.00
#
_symmetry.space_group_name_H-M   'P 1'
#
loop_
_entity.id
_entity.type
_entity.pdbx_description
1 polymer ?
#
loop_
_entity_poly.entity_id
_entity_poly.type
_entity_poly.pdbx_seq_one_letter_code
_entity_poly.pdbx_strand_id
1 'polypeptide(L)'
;MRLGQLLPLPEYLTFYYAHMGYYINQWLVSWGLPVLTLAWLIVILNGCEDRNDISISCHEGIQNASSVIAEAWQYIYSRSLLLVFMIAQMAPVFMENWMQAGIVSAMSHMLKQLLTMSPIMFIFQAKVIGFYTMNELKFGGATYVATGRGLPTERRPFIGTVASDGQLVIGGLYTDYARITYYDGASLVALIVLILVSGGTVNTGPQLIGMMISLWLVSVSWLFAPFIFNPYQFRASCFTHDLKAWFRFFFDDYGNVWKKWYMQDQVKPRRGFRATILDLSFFIELFWVLCCFVSLNAKTAFLIQVSESWRRIYVLMLMPPIFLPLIFCIGAACCGACLRRCRGRREVRRKAKKPTVTKTGTTWWPQP
;
A
#
# COMPACT_ATOMS: atom_id res chain seq x y z
N MET A 1 -8.97 5.87 -18.13
CA MET A 1 -7.93 5.12 -18.88
C MET A 1 -7.92 5.48 -20.38
N ARG A 2 -7.85 6.77 -20.74
CA ARG A 2 -7.67 7.17 -22.16
C ARG A 2 -6.20 7.36 -22.54
N LEU A 3 -5.36 7.76 -21.57
CA LEU A 3 -3.93 7.92 -21.78
C LEU A 3 -3.19 6.58 -21.80
N GLY A 4 -3.56 5.64 -20.91
CA GLY A 4 -2.87 4.36 -20.74
C GLY A 4 -2.80 3.45 -21.97
N GLN A 5 -3.72 3.60 -22.93
CA GLN A 5 -3.70 2.82 -24.19
C GLN A 5 -2.62 3.27 -25.17
N LEU A 6 -2.05 4.46 -24.95
CA LEU A 6 -1.06 5.08 -25.83
C LEU A 6 0.37 4.95 -25.29
N LEU A 7 0.56 4.47 -24.06
CA LEU A 7 1.88 4.34 -23.47
C LEU A 7 2.53 2.99 -23.84
N PRO A 8 3.86 2.97 -24.06
CA PRO A 8 4.59 1.72 -24.18
C PRO A 8 4.49 0.91 -22.87
N LEU A 9 4.67 -0.41 -22.99
CA LEU A 9 4.51 -1.37 -21.90
C LEU A 9 5.31 -1.00 -20.61
N PRO A 10 6.59 -0.60 -20.67
CA PRO A 10 7.32 -0.24 -19.46
C PRO A 10 6.73 0.98 -18.74
N GLU A 11 6.27 2.02 -19.45
CA GLU A 11 5.62 3.18 -18.83
C GLU A 11 4.22 2.85 -18.31
N TYR A 12 3.52 1.91 -18.95
CA TYR A 12 2.22 1.42 -18.49
C TYR A 12 2.31 0.60 -17.19
N LEU A 13 3.41 -0.12 -16.98
CA LEU A 13 3.70 -0.88 -15.75
C LEU A 13 4.36 -0.06 -14.63
N THR A 14 4.51 1.25 -14.79
CA THR A 14 5.05 2.10 -13.72
C THR A 14 4.14 2.13 -12.49
N PHE A 15 4.74 2.41 -11.33
CA PHE A 15 4.04 2.55 -10.04
C PHE A 15 3.25 3.86 -9.90
N TYR A 16 3.07 4.62 -10.99
CA TYR A 16 2.36 5.89 -10.94
C TYR A 16 0.85 5.69 -10.73
N TYR A 17 0.21 6.64 -10.04
CA TYR A 17 -1.22 6.60 -9.76
C TYR A 17 -2.02 6.44 -11.06
N ALA A 18 -2.99 5.52 -11.04
CA ALA A 18 -3.83 5.13 -12.18
C ALA A 18 -3.16 4.34 -13.34
N HIS A 19 -1.90 3.90 -13.20
CA HIS A 19 -1.25 2.94 -14.09
C HIS A 19 -1.43 1.49 -13.63
N MET A 20 -1.20 0.51 -14.51
CA MET A 20 -1.38 -0.91 -14.20
C MET A 20 -0.46 -1.38 -13.07
N GLY A 21 0.78 -0.88 -13.05
CA GLY A 21 1.76 -1.20 -12.01
C GLY A 21 1.27 -0.83 -10.61
N TYR A 22 0.55 0.28 -10.46
CA TYR A 22 -0.08 0.66 -9.20
C TYR A 22 -1.11 -0.37 -8.74
N TYR A 23 -2.03 -0.80 -9.61
CA TYR A 23 -3.05 -1.79 -9.25
C TYR A 23 -2.46 -3.16 -8.86
N ILE A 24 -1.45 -3.61 -9.59
CA ILE A 24 -0.72 -4.85 -9.28
C ILE A 24 0.01 -4.72 -7.94
N ASN A 25 0.65 -3.57 -7.68
CA ASN A 25 1.31 -3.32 -6.41
C ASN A 25 0.34 -3.36 -5.23
N GLN A 26 -0.87 -2.81 -5.38
CA GLN A 26 -1.90 -2.90 -4.33
C GLN A 26 -2.29 -4.34 -4.01
N TRP A 27 -2.38 -5.19 -5.03
CA TRP A 27 -2.60 -6.62 -4.85
C TRP A 27 -1.42 -7.29 -4.14
N LEU A 28 -0.18 -7.07 -4.60
CA LEU A 28 1.03 -7.67 -4.02
C LEU A 28 1.21 -7.30 -2.54
N VAL A 29 1.03 -6.02 -2.19
CA VAL A 29 1.14 -5.56 -0.79
C VAL A 29 0.04 -6.17 0.07
N SER A 30 -1.20 -6.17 -0.42
CA SER A 30 -2.35 -6.71 0.31
C SER A 30 -2.29 -8.23 0.48
N TRP A 31 -1.68 -8.94 -0.47
CA TRP A 31 -1.59 -10.40 -0.45
C TRP A 31 -0.34 -10.89 0.30
N GLY A 32 0.80 -10.20 0.17
CA GLY A 32 2.03 -10.56 0.86
C GLY A 32 1.90 -10.50 2.38
N LEU A 33 1.20 -9.52 2.94
CA LEU A 33 1.13 -9.30 4.39
C LEU A 33 0.65 -10.54 5.19
N PRO A 34 -0.50 -11.18 4.87
CA PRO A 34 -0.92 -12.42 5.51
C PRO A 34 0.05 -13.59 5.31
N VAL A 35 0.64 -13.73 4.13
CA VAL A 35 1.56 -14.84 3.81
C VAL A 35 2.84 -14.72 4.62
N LEU A 36 3.38 -13.52 4.74
CA LEU A 36 4.61 -13.26 5.47
C LEU A 36 4.39 -13.35 6.99
N THR A 37 3.22 -12.96 7.50
CA THR A 37 2.84 -13.20 8.91
C THR A 37 2.64 -14.69 9.21
N LEU A 38 2.05 -15.46 8.29
CA LEU A 38 1.97 -16.92 8.41
C LEU A 38 3.36 -17.56 8.40
N ALA A 39 4.23 -17.13 7.48
CA ALA A 39 5.61 -17.62 7.44
C ALA A 39 6.35 -17.29 8.74
N TRP A 40 6.14 -16.10 9.32
CA TRP A 40 6.68 -15.75 10.64
C TRP A 40 6.19 -16.71 11.74
N LEU A 41 4.88 -16.99 11.79
CA LEU A 41 4.31 -17.95 12.73
C LEU A 41 4.91 -19.35 12.55
N ILE A 42 5.02 -19.83 11.31
CA ILE A 42 5.61 -21.15 11.01
C ILE A 42 7.01 -21.24 11.57
N VAL A 43 7.83 -20.20 11.44
CA VAL A 43 9.19 -20.29 11.97
C VAL A 43 9.25 -20.18 13.48
N ILE A 44 8.40 -19.36 14.12
CA ILE A 44 8.31 -19.36 15.59
C ILE A 44 7.95 -20.76 16.09
N LEU A 45 7.00 -21.43 15.44
CA LEU A 45 6.60 -22.79 15.79
C LEU A 45 7.68 -23.85 15.54
N ASN A 46 8.58 -23.63 14.58
CA ASN A 46 9.73 -24.51 14.30
C ASN A 46 11.00 -24.12 15.08
N GLY A 47 11.03 -22.93 15.68
CA GLY A 47 12.14 -22.45 16.49
C GLY A 47 12.26 -23.25 17.77
N CYS A 48 13.48 -23.66 18.10
CA CYS A 48 13.90 -24.10 19.42
C CYS A 48 13.88 -22.90 20.39
N GLU A 49 12.71 -22.34 20.66
CA GLU A 49 12.53 -21.46 21.82
C GLU A 49 12.40 -22.37 23.04
N ASP A 50 13.09 -22.05 24.13
CA ASP A 50 13.04 -22.79 25.41
C ASP A 50 11.59 -22.96 25.87
N ARG A 51 10.96 -24.01 25.36
CA ARG A 51 9.63 -24.44 25.72
C ARG A 51 9.84 -25.26 26.97
N ASN A 52 9.59 -24.62 28.10
CA ASN A 52 9.92 -25.02 29.47
C ASN A 52 9.50 -26.43 29.95
N ASP A 53 9.19 -27.41 29.10
CA ASP A 53 8.82 -28.76 29.57
C ASP A 53 9.08 -29.94 28.61
N ILE A 54 9.74 -29.77 27.45
CA ILE A 54 10.09 -30.94 26.61
C ILE A 54 11.53 -30.84 26.15
N SER A 55 12.37 -31.65 26.81
CA SER A 55 13.78 -31.86 26.53
C SER A 55 14.01 -32.32 25.08
N ILE A 56 14.15 -31.36 24.17
CA ILE A 56 14.85 -31.55 22.91
C ILE A 56 16.08 -30.67 23.02
N SER A 57 17.25 -31.32 23.06
CA SER A 57 18.56 -30.68 23.22
C SER A 57 18.81 -29.67 22.09
N CYS A 58 18.48 -28.41 22.31
CA CYS A 58 18.84 -27.32 21.40
C CYS A 58 20.28 -26.88 21.72
N HIS A 59 21.14 -26.80 20.70
CA HIS A 59 22.53 -26.39 20.86
C HIS A 59 22.62 -24.95 21.39
N GLU A 60 23.33 -24.76 22.51
CA GLU A 60 23.69 -23.46 23.06
C GLU A 60 24.43 -22.63 22.00
N GLY A 61 23.85 -21.51 21.58
CA GLY A 61 24.48 -20.56 20.66
C GLY A 61 23.64 -20.11 19.46
N ILE A 62 22.45 -20.68 19.26
CA ILE A 62 21.52 -20.21 18.22
C ILE A 62 20.73 -19.04 18.81
N GLN A 63 21.01 -17.80 18.34
CA GLN A 63 20.17 -16.63 18.66
C GLN A 63 18.70 -16.96 18.42
N ASN A 64 17.81 -16.45 19.28
CA ASN A 64 16.37 -16.65 19.22
C ASN A 64 15.88 -16.56 17.75
N ALA A 65 15.47 -17.69 17.17
CA ALA A 65 15.05 -17.74 15.76
C ALA A 65 13.92 -16.72 15.50
N SER A 66 13.08 -16.49 16.51
CA SER A 66 12.03 -15.46 16.53
C SER A 66 12.57 -14.04 16.33
N SER A 67 13.67 -13.67 16.99
CA SER A 67 14.25 -12.31 16.90
C SER A 67 14.98 -12.07 15.57
N VAL A 68 15.75 -13.04 15.08
CA VAL A 68 16.48 -12.94 13.80
C VAL A 68 15.50 -12.77 12.63
N ILE A 69 14.36 -13.43 12.73
CA ILE A 69 13.33 -13.43 11.70
C ILE A 69 12.49 -12.16 11.80
N ALA A 70 12.13 -11.73 13.00
CA ALA A 70 11.55 -10.40 13.19
C ALA A 70 12.45 -9.31 12.59
N GLU A 71 13.78 -9.39 12.75
CA GLU A 71 14.72 -8.49 12.10
C GLU A 71 14.70 -8.63 10.57
N ALA A 72 14.76 -9.85 10.02
CA ALA A 72 14.68 -10.08 8.57
C ALA A 72 13.37 -9.57 7.95
N TRP A 73 12.23 -9.81 8.62
CA TRP A 73 10.92 -9.29 8.22
C TRP A 73 10.87 -7.77 8.29
N GLN A 74 11.48 -7.13 9.30
CA GLN A 74 11.61 -5.67 9.38
C GLN A 74 12.46 -5.07 8.25
N TYR A 75 13.34 -5.84 7.62
CA TYR A 75 14.11 -5.39 6.46
C TYR A 75 13.31 -5.55 5.16
N ILE A 76 12.56 -6.65 5.00
CA ILE A 76 11.69 -6.89 3.83
C ILE A 76 10.49 -5.94 3.85
N TYR A 77 9.77 -5.89 4.97
CA TYR A 77 8.82 -4.84 5.31
C TYR A 77 9.57 -3.79 6.07
N SER A 78 10.22 -2.89 5.32
CA SER A 78 10.92 -1.76 5.92
C SER A 78 10.13 -1.16 7.09
N ARG A 79 10.85 -0.61 8.07
CA ARG A 79 10.35 0.30 9.14
C ARG A 79 9.28 1.31 8.68
N SER A 80 9.17 1.51 7.37
CA SER A 80 8.36 2.49 6.70
C SER A 80 7.40 1.92 5.68
N LEU A 81 7.15 0.61 5.48
CA LEU A 81 6.27 0.19 4.36
C LEU A 81 4.88 0.81 4.45
N LEU A 82 4.28 0.84 5.64
CA LEU A 82 3.00 1.51 5.86
C LEU A 82 3.15 3.04 5.77
N LEU A 83 4.26 3.62 6.24
CA LEU A 83 4.54 5.06 6.10
C LEU A 83 4.76 5.49 4.65
N VAL A 84 5.55 4.75 3.88
CA VAL A 84 5.85 4.92 2.45
C VAL A 84 4.58 4.69 1.67
N PHE A 85 3.79 3.68 2.02
CA PHE A 85 2.46 3.48 1.45
C PHE A 85 1.57 4.69 1.72
N MET A 86 1.46 5.15 2.96
CA MET A 86 0.68 6.36 3.31
C MET A 86 1.18 7.60 2.57
N ILE A 87 2.48 7.83 2.54
CA ILE A 87 3.09 8.94 1.81
C ILE A 87 2.81 8.81 0.31
N ALA A 88 2.96 7.63 -0.28
CA ALA A 88 2.68 7.40 -1.70
C ALA A 88 1.21 7.63 -2.05
N GLN A 89 0.29 7.30 -1.15
CA GLN A 89 -1.15 7.54 -1.34
C GLN A 89 -1.54 9.01 -1.13
N MET A 90 -0.88 9.69 -0.19
CA MET A 90 -1.18 11.10 0.14
C MET A 90 -0.44 12.09 -0.76
N ALA A 91 0.73 11.73 -1.29
CA ALA A 91 1.60 12.64 -2.05
C ALA A 91 0.93 13.23 -3.31
N PRO A 92 0.18 12.46 -4.13
CA PRO A 92 -0.49 13.03 -5.31
C PRO A 92 -1.51 14.10 -4.92
N VAL A 93 -2.33 13.81 -3.91
CA VAL A 93 -3.37 14.73 -3.41
C VAL A 93 -2.75 15.97 -2.75
N PHE A 94 -1.66 15.77 -2.00
CA PHE A 94 -0.92 16.87 -1.39
C PHE A 94 -0.30 17.79 -2.45
N MET A 95 0.33 17.22 -3.48
CA MET A 95 0.93 17.98 -4.59
C MET A 95 -0.13 18.78 -5.35
N GLU A 96 -1.28 18.18 -5.65
CA GLU A 96 -2.39 18.87 -6.31
C GLU A 96 -2.89 20.06 -5.47
N ASN A 97 -3.18 19.85 -4.19
CA ASN A 97 -3.64 20.91 -3.30
C ASN A 97 -2.58 22.00 -3.08
N TRP A 98 -1.30 21.64 -3.04
CA TRP A 98 -0.21 22.60 -2.94
C TRP A 98 -0.14 23.48 -4.18
N MET A 99 -0.25 22.90 -5.37
CA MET A 99 -0.25 23.64 -6.63
C MET A 99 -1.47 24.55 -6.79
N GLN A 100 -2.65 24.12 -6.32
CA GLN A 100 -3.90 24.87 -6.50
C GLN A 100 -4.15 25.94 -5.43
N ALA A 101 -3.89 25.64 -4.16
CA ALA A 101 -4.32 26.46 -3.02
C ALA A 101 -3.18 26.89 -2.09
N GLY A 102 -1.92 26.58 -2.44
CA GLY A 102 -0.75 26.92 -1.66
C GLY A 102 -0.46 25.95 -0.50
N ILE A 103 0.74 26.05 0.07
CA ILE A 103 1.27 25.04 1.00
C ILE A 103 0.53 25.01 2.35
N VAL A 104 0.05 26.16 2.84
CA VAL A 104 -0.68 26.25 4.12
C VAL A 104 -2.04 25.54 4.01
N SER A 105 -2.75 25.74 2.90
CA SER A 105 -4.01 25.05 2.62
C SER A 105 -3.79 23.54 2.47
N ALA A 106 -2.75 23.14 1.74
CA ALA A 106 -2.39 21.73 1.57
C ALA A 106 -2.06 21.04 2.91
N MET A 107 -1.30 21.70 3.79
CA MET A 107 -1.00 21.18 5.14
C MET A 107 -2.25 21.07 6.01
N SER A 108 -3.14 22.06 5.98
CA SER A 108 -4.42 22.00 6.69
C SER A 108 -5.29 20.84 6.20
N HIS A 109 -5.34 20.63 4.87
CA HIS A 109 -6.06 19.52 4.27
C HIS A 109 -5.49 18.16 4.67
N MET A 110 -4.16 18.01 4.66
CA MET A 110 -3.49 16.79 5.10
C MET A 110 -3.77 16.49 6.57
N LEU A 111 -3.73 17.50 7.45
CA LEU A 111 -4.07 17.32 8.86
C LEU A 111 -5.53 16.89 9.04
N LYS A 112 -6.47 17.48 8.28
CA LYS A 112 -7.88 17.06 8.28
C LYS A 112 -8.02 15.59 7.86
N GLN A 113 -7.29 15.14 6.83
CA GLN A 113 -7.30 13.74 6.40
C GLN A 113 -6.78 12.78 7.48
N LEU A 114 -5.76 13.17 8.24
CA LEU A 114 -5.29 12.37 9.37
C LEU A 114 -6.33 12.31 10.49
N LEU A 115 -6.94 13.45 10.84
CA LEU A 115 -7.97 13.53 11.88
C LEU A 115 -9.26 12.77 11.53
N THR A 116 -9.63 12.71 10.24
CA THR A 116 -10.79 11.95 9.77
C THR A 116 -10.52 10.45 9.63
N MET A 117 -9.38 9.96 10.12
CA MET A 117 -8.94 8.56 9.99
C MET A 117 -8.88 8.07 8.54
N SER A 118 -8.69 8.99 7.58
CA SER A 118 -8.55 8.66 6.15
C SER A 118 -7.48 7.59 5.84
N PRO A 119 -6.35 7.49 6.57
CA PRO A 119 -5.42 6.36 6.44
C PRO A 119 -6.07 4.98 6.47
N ILE A 120 -7.03 4.77 7.37
CA ILE A 120 -7.74 3.50 7.53
C ILE A 120 -8.53 3.17 6.25
N MET A 121 -9.15 4.17 5.63
CA MET A 121 -9.86 4.00 4.38
C MET A 121 -8.92 3.70 3.21
N PHE A 122 -7.74 4.34 3.15
CA PHE A 122 -6.79 4.11 2.05
C PHE A 122 -6.23 2.68 2.04
N ILE A 123 -5.95 2.11 3.21
CA ILE A 123 -5.51 0.71 3.33
C ILE A 123 -6.62 -0.25 2.88
N PHE A 124 -7.87 0.02 3.29
CA PHE A 124 -9.03 -0.76 2.89
C PHE A 124 -9.27 -0.69 1.38
N GLN A 125 -9.21 0.53 0.82
CA GLN A 125 -9.36 0.76 -0.60
C GLN A 125 -8.27 0.03 -1.41
N ALA A 126 -7.02 0.03 -0.95
CA ALA A 126 -5.95 -0.73 -1.60
C ALA A 126 -6.25 -2.24 -1.68
N LYS A 127 -6.76 -2.82 -0.59
CA LYS A 127 -7.19 -4.24 -0.56
C LYS A 127 -8.30 -4.52 -1.57
N VAL A 128 -9.34 -3.68 -1.57
CA VAL A 128 -10.48 -3.81 -2.49
C VAL A 128 -10.03 -3.69 -3.95
N ILE A 129 -9.21 -2.69 -4.26
CA ILE A 129 -8.65 -2.48 -5.59
C ILE A 129 -7.84 -3.70 -6.03
N GLY A 130 -6.89 -4.15 -5.20
CA GLY A 130 -6.04 -5.30 -5.52
C GLY A 130 -6.85 -6.58 -5.76
N PHE A 131 -7.86 -6.84 -4.92
CA PHE A 131 -8.74 -7.99 -5.06
C PHE A 131 -9.53 -7.97 -6.37
N TYR A 132 -10.17 -6.85 -6.70
CA TYR A 132 -10.95 -6.75 -7.95
C TYR A 132 -10.09 -6.75 -9.19
N THR A 133 -8.93 -6.08 -9.18
CA THR A 133 -7.98 -6.13 -10.30
C THR A 133 -7.52 -7.56 -10.54
N MET A 134 -7.11 -8.28 -9.50
CA MET A 134 -6.64 -9.65 -9.68
C MET A 134 -7.77 -10.59 -10.08
N ASN A 135 -8.97 -10.42 -9.53
CA ASN A 135 -10.13 -11.21 -9.95
C ASN A 135 -10.49 -10.96 -11.41
N GLU A 136 -10.39 -9.72 -11.89
CA GLU A 136 -10.63 -9.42 -13.30
C GLU A 136 -9.57 -10.03 -14.20
N LEU A 137 -8.30 -10.00 -13.79
CA LEU A 137 -7.23 -10.70 -14.51
C LEU A 137 -7.43 -12.23 -14.48
N LYS A 138 -7.91 -12.77 -13.36
CA LYS A 138 -8.07 -14.21 -13.15
C LYS A 138 -9.26 -14.78 -13.92
N PHE A 139 -10.41 -14.15 -13.79
CA PHE A 139 -11.69 -14.69 -14.24
C PHE A 139 -12.23 -13.99 -15.49
N GLY A 140 -11.88 -12.72 -15.67
CA GLY A 140 -12.44 -11.83 -16.68
C GLY A 140 -13.95 -11.61 -16.52
N GLY A 141 -14.46 -10.56 -17.17
CA GLY A 141 -15.90 -10.35 -17.30
C GLY A 141 -16.52 -9.69 -16.06
N ALA A 142 -15.84 -8.71 -15.46
CA ALA A 142 -16.36 -7.89 -14.39
C ALA A 142 -17.75 -7.37 -14.77
N THR A 143 -18.74 -7.73 -13.95
CA THR A 143 -20.03 -7.08 -14.00
C THR A 143 -19.86 -5.71 -13.36
N TYR A 144 -20.06 -4.66 -14.15
CA TYR A 144 -20.06 -3.29 -13.62
C TYR A 144 -21.21 -3.16 -12.62
N VAL A 145 -20.87 -2.99 -11.34
CA VAL A 145 -21.85 -2.58 -10.33
C VAL A 145 -21.95 -1.07 -10.42
N ALA A 146 -23.10 -0.57 -10.84
CA ALA A 146 -23.33 0.85 -10.98
C ALA A 146 -23.23 1.55 -9.60
N THR A 147 -22.08 2.13 -9.32
CA THR A 147 -21.94 3.13 -8.26
C THR A 147 -22.65 4.37 -8.75
N GLY A 148 -23.88 4.62 -8.30
CA GLY A 148 -24.64 5.80 -8.70
C GLY A 148 -23.82 7.08 -8.51
N ARG A 149 -24.04 8.10 -9.35
CA ARG A 149 -23.37 9.42 -9.28
C ARG A 149 -23.81 10.28 -8.07
N GLY A 150 -24.48 9.69 -7.09
CA GLY A 150 -24.89 10.36 -5.86
C GLY A 150 -23.84 10.17 -4.77
N LEU A 151 -23.66 11.19 -3.92
CA LEU A 151 -23.04 10.98 -2.62
C LEU A 151 -23.85 9.91 -1.88
N PRO A 152 -23.22 8.87 -1.30
CA PRO A 152 -23.92 7.92 -0.44
C PRO A 152 -24.40 8.67 0.82
N THR A 153 -25.53 9.34 0.72
CA THR A 153 -26.18 10.04 1.84
C THR A 153 -26.98 9.07 2.69
N GLU A 154 -27.30 7.91 2.14
CA GLU A 154 -28.04 6.84 2.80
C GLU A 154 -27.10 5.77 3.35
N ARG A 155 -27.44 5.31 4.55
CA ARG A 155 -26.78 4.21 5.25
C ARG A 155 -26.96 2.91 4.48
N ARG A 156 -25.86 2.17 4.29
CA ARG A 156 -25.94 0.76 3.86
C ARG A 156 -26.20 -0.15 5.07
N PRO A 157 -27.19 -1.07 5.04
CA PRO A 157 -27.42 -2.01 6.13
C PRO A 157 -26.25 -2.99 6.25
N PHE A 158 -26.04 -3.60 7.43
CA PHE A 158 -24.94 -4.54 7.61
C PHE A 158 -25.12 -5.81 6.78
N ILE A 159 -26.25 -6.50 6.88
CA ILE A 159 -26.53 -7.70 6.05
C ILE A 159 -27.60 -7.42 5.00
N GLY A 160 -28.62 -6.67 5.38
CA GLY A 160 -29.80 -6.49 4.56
C GLY A 160 -30.92 -5.85 5.35
N THR A 161 -32.05 -5.66 4.70
CA THR A 161 -33.27 -5.16 5.34
C THR A 161 -34.28 -6.27 5.45
N VAL A 162 -35.06 -6.24 6.54
CA VAL A 162 -36.22 -7.11 6.69
C VAL A 162 -37.39 -6.39 6.03
N ALA A 163 -37.93 -6.97 4.96
CA ALA A 163 -39.11 -6.45 4.29
C ALA A 163 -40.34 -6.53 5.20
N SER A 164 -41.38 -5.76 4.89
CA SER A 164 -42.66 -5.78 5.63
C SER A 164 -43.28 -7.19 5.67
N ASP A 165 -43.01 -8.00 4.65
CA ASP A 165 -43.48 -9.40 4.53
C ASP A 165 -42.68 -10.37 5.42
N GLY A 166 -41.72 -9.88 6.21
CA GLY A 166 -40.88 -10.66 7.09
C GLY A 166 -39.67 -11.32 6.41
N GLN A 167 -39.61 -11.33 5.08
CA GLN A 167 -38.47 -11.86 4.33
C GLN A 167 -37.21 -10.98 4.48
N LEU A 168 -36.06 -11.63 4.58
CA LEU A 168 -34.75 -10.98 4.61
C LEU A 168 -34.27 -10.72 3.18
N VAL A 169 -34.13 -9.45 2.81
CA VAL A 169 -33.51 -9.04 1.55
C VAL A 169 -32.01 -8.88 1.79
N ILE A 170 -31.21 -9.78 1.20
CA ILE A 170 -29.75 -9.80 1.35
C ILE A 170 -29.13 -8.72 0.44
N GLY A 171 -28.28 -7.87 1.02
CA GLY A 171 -27.60 -6.80 0.28
C GLY A 171 -27.07 -5.72 1.21
N GLY A 172 -25.92 -5.98 1.83
CA GLY A 172 -25.34 -5.09 2.82
C GLY A 172 -23.81 -5.16 2.90
N LEU A 173 -23.24 -4.38 3.82
CA LEU A 173 -21.80 -4.27 4.04
C LEU A 173 -21.10 -5.62 4.22
N TYR A 174 -21.72 -6.53 4.98
CA TYR A 174 -21.21 -7.88 5.23
C TYR A 174 -21.06 -8.65 3.92
N THR A 175 -22.14 -8.75 3.15
CA THR A 175 -22.17 -9.56 1.94
C THR A 175 -21.24 -9.02 0.87
N ASP A 176 -21.08 -7.70 0.79
CA ASP A 176 -20.24 -7.06 -0.22
C ASP A 176 -18.74 -7.22 0.07
N TYR A 177 -18.34 -7.20 1.34
CA TYR A 177 -16.93 -7.17 1.74
C TYR A 177 -16.44 -8.44 2.44
N ALA A 178 -17.30 -9.41 2.76
CA ALA A 178 -16.92 -10.64 3.45
C ALA A 178 -15.77 -11.38 2.77
N ARG A 179 -15.90 -11.66 1.47
CA ARG A 179 -14.89 -12.35 0.67
C ARG A 179 -13.63 -11.51 0.43
N ILE A 180 -13.75 -10.18 0.50
CA ILE A 180 -12.70 -9.26 0.07
C ILE A 180 -11.77 -8.92 1.24
N THR A 181 -12.34 -8.58 2.39
CA THR A 181 -11.58 -8.01 3.51
C THR A 181 -11.88 -8.67 4.86
N TYR A 182 -13.12 -9.08 5.15
CA TYR A 182 -13.44 -9.54 6.51
C TYR A 182 -12.78 -10.87 6.86
N TYR A 183 -12.85 -11.89 6.00
CA TYR A 183 -12.21 -13.18 6.28
C TYR A 183 -10.68 -13.05 6.34
N ASP A 184 -10.08 -12.28 5.43
CA ASP A 184 -8.64 -12.05 5.41
C ASP A 184 -8.17 -11.24 6.63
N GLY A 185 -8.96 -10.24 7.05
CA GLY A 185 -8.70 -9.44 8.24
C GLY A 185 -8.82 -10.26 9.52
N ALA A 186 -9.85 -11.10 9.63
CA ALA A 186 -10.03 -12.01 10.76
C ALA A 186 -8.90 -13.05 10.83
N SER A 187 -8.47 -13.59 9.69
CA SER A 187 -7.33 -14.50 9.60
C SER A 187 -6.02 -13.82 10.03
N LEU A 188 -5.80 -12.57 9.62
CA LEU A 188 -4.63 -11.79 10.02
C LEU A 188 -4.62 -11.52 11.54
N VAL A 189 -5.76 -11.19 12.14
CA VAL A 189 -5.88 -11.05 13.61
C VAL A 189 -5.57 -12.38 14.30
N ALA A 190 -6.11 -13.50 13.81
CA ALA A 190 -5.82 -14.81 14.36
C ALA A 190 -4.32 -15.15 14.29
N LEU A 191 -3.65 -14.86 13.16
CA LEU A 191 -2.21 -15.04 13.02
C LEU A 191 -1.42 -14.19 14.03
N ILE A 192 -1.78 -12.92 14.20
CA ILE A 192 -1.14 -12.03 15.18
C ILE A 192 -1.31 -12.60 16.59
N VAL A 193 -2.52 -13.04 16.97
CA VAL A 193 -2.77 -13.63 18.29
C VAL A 193 -1.96 -14.91 18.50
N LEU A 194 -1.88 -15.78 17.49
CA LEU A 194 -1.07 -17.00 17.55
C LEU A 194 0.41 -16.69 17.75
N ILE A 195 0.94 -15.67 17.06
CA ILE A 195 2.33 -15.21 17.23
C ILE A 195 2.59 -14.67 18.65
N LEU A 196 1.64 -13.92 19.21
CA LEU A 196 1.74 -13.40 20.58
C LEU A 196 1.74 -14.54 21.61
N VAL A 197 0.83 -15.51 21.45
CA VAL A 197 0.71 -16.68 22.34
C VAL A 197 1.93 -17.59 22.22
N SER A 198 2.51 -17.72 21.02
CA SER A 198 3.69 -18.54 20.78
C SER A 198 5.00 -17.94 21.28
N GLY A 199 4.98 -16.78 21.96
CA GLY A 199 6.19 -16.16 22.51
C GLY A 199 7.03 -15.36 21.51
N GLY A 200 6.52 -15.10 20.29
CA GLY A 200 7.26 -14.44 19.22
C GLY A 200 7.66 -12.98 19.47
N THR A 201 7.35 -12.43 20.65
CA THR A 201 7.64 -11.06 21.07
C THR A 201 8.60 -10.96 22.26
N VAL A 202 9.12 -12.09 22.75
CA VAL A 202 10.02 -12.11 23.91
C VAL A 202 11.41 -11.62 23.48
N ASN A 203 11.96 -10.62 24.19
CA ASN A 203 13.28 -9.99 23.96
C ASN A 203 13.47 -9.13 22.70
N THR A 204 12.40 -8.62 22.09
CA THR A 204 12.51 -7.81 20.87
C THR A 204 12.57 -6.29 21.15
N GLY A 205 13.51 -5.60 20.51
CA GLY A 205 13.68 -4.14 20.60
C GLY A 205 12.52 -3.30 20.04
N PRO A 206 12.61 -1.95 20.09
CA PRO A 206 11.51 -1.03 19.71
C PRO A 206 11.03 -1.15 18.26
N GLN A 207 11.73 -1.92 17.43
CA GLN A 207 11.44 -2.13 16.02
C GLN A 207 10.25 -3.07 15.81
N LEU A 208 10.06 -4.08 16.68
CA LEU A 208 8.90 -4.98 16.57
C LEU A 208 7.60 -4.23 16.85
N ILE A 209 7.62 -3.24 17.73
CA ILE A 209 6.47 -2.40 18.07
C ILE A 209 5.91 -1.73 16.81
N GLY A 210 6.77 -1.14 15.98
CA GLY A 210 6.34 -0.52 14.71
C GLY A 210 5.70 -1.51 13.75
N MET A 211 6.26 -2.72 13.64
CA MET A 211 5.68 -3.79 12.84
C MET A 211 4.32 -4.23 13.39
N MET A 212 4.18 -4.42 14.71
CA MET A 212 2.91 -4.82 15.32
C MET A 212 1.84 -3.75 15.13
N ILE A 213 2.18 -2.48 15.34
CA ILE A 213 1.28 -1.36 15.06
C ILE A 213 0.82 -1.40 13.60
N SER A 214 1.73 -1.69 12.67
CA SER A 214 1.39 -1.75 11.24
C SER A 214 0.43 -2.90 10.91
N LEU A 215 0.66 -4.09 11.48
CA LEU A 215 -0.22 -5.25 11.31
C LEU A 215 -1.60 -5.02 11.92
N TRP A 216 -1.65 -4.41 13.11
CA TRP A 216 -2.90 -4.01 13.75
C TRP A 216 -3.64 -2.96 12.94
N LEU A 217 -2.94 -1.96 12.39
CA LEU A 217 -3.56 -0.92 11.56
C LEU A 217 -4.18 -1.51 10.27
N VAL A 218 -3.49 -2.45 9.62
CA VAL A 218 -4.04 -3.18 8.45
C VAL A 218 -5.25 -4.02 8.85
N SER A 219 -5.15 -4.77 9.95
CA SER A 219 -6.25 -5.62 10.46
C SER A 219 -7.48 -4.79 10.79
N VAL A 220 -7.31 -3.67 11.51
CA VAL A 220 -8.38 -2.75 11.85
C VAL A 220 -8.99 -2.12 10.60
N SER A 221 -8.16 -1.76 9.62
CA SER A 221 -8.64 -1.24 8.34
C SER A 221 -9.52 -2.25 7.60
N TRP A 222 -9.09 -3.50 7.44
CA TRP A 222 -9.84 -4.50 6.69
C TRP A 222 -11.16 -4.90 7.36
N LEU A 223 -11.20 -4.86 8.70
CA LEU A 223 -12.38 -5.25 9.49
C LEU A 223 -13.35 -4.10 9.74
N PHE A 224 -12.86 -2.88 9.98
CA PHE A 224 -13.71 -1.79 10.51
C PHE A 224 -13.89 -0.62 9.56
N ALA A 225 -13.03 -0.43 8.53
CA ALA A 225 -13.16 0.69 7.60
C ALA A 225 -14.57 0.86 7.02
N PRO A 226 -15.20 -0.17 6.41
CA PRO A 226 -16.52 0.02 5.80
C PRO A 226 -17.58 0.44 6.85
N PHE A 227 -17.47 -0.01 8.09
CA PHE A 227 -18.38 0.38 9.18
C PHE A 227 -18.16 1.81 9.66
N ILE A 228 -16.90 2.22 9.86
CA ILE A 228 -16.53 3.55 10.37
C ILE A 228 -17.00 4.63 9.39
N PHE A 229 -16.86 4.38 8.09
CA PHE A 229 -17.22 5.33 7.04
C PHE A 229 -18.68 5.19 6.55
N ASN A 230 -19.52 4.38 7.20
CA ASN A 230 -20.94 4.26 6.87
C ASN A 230 -21.78 5.29 7.65
N PRO A 231 -22.54 6.17 6.97
CA PRO A 231 -23.40 7.14 7.63
C PRO A 231 -24.42 6.50 8.58
N TYR A 232 -24.70 7.15 9.71
CA TYR A 232 -25.71 6.72 10.70
C TYR A 232 -25.52 5.30 11.28
N GLN A 233 -24.34 4.68 11.12
CA GLN A 233 -24.09 3.32 11.57
C GLN A 233 -24.25 3.13 13.09
N PHE A 234 -23.94 4.17 13.86
CA PHE A 234 -23.97 4.13 15.33
C PHE A 234 -25.33 4.51 15.94
N ARG A 235 -26.38 4.71 15.12
CA ARG A 235 -27.72 4.99 15.64
C ARG A 235 -28.32 3.71 16.23
N ALA A 236 -28.74 3.77 17.49
CA ALA A 236 -29.27 2.62 18.23
C ALA A 236 -30.42 1.89 17.50
N SER A 237 -31.35 2.63 16.89
CA SER A 237 -32.45 2.03 16.11
C SER A 237 -31.91 1.21 14.94
N CYS A 238 -31.02 1.78 14.13
CA CYS A 238 -30.39 1.10 12.99
C CYS A 238 -29.59 -0.14 13.42
N PHE A 239 -28.87 -0.05 14.56
CA PHE A 239 -28.15 -1.18 15.11
C PHE A 239 -29.06 -2.35 15.51
N THR A 240 -30.21 -2.07 16.16
CA THR A 240 -31.16 -3.14 16.50
C THR A 240 -31.78 -3.82 15.26
N HIS A 241 -32.02 -3.07 14.18
CA HIS A 241 -32.47 -3.64 12.92
C HIS A 241 -31.41 -4.53 12.27
N ASP A 242 -30.16 -4.09 12.27
CA ASP A 242 -29.05 -4.87 11.76
C ASP A 242 -28.80 -6.14 12.56
N LEU A 243 -28.92 -6.10 13.89
CA LEU A 243 -28.84 -7.29 14.74
C LEU A 243 -29.94 -8.30 14.40
N LYS A 244 -31.18 -7.84 14.24
CA LYS A 244 -32.30 -8.72 13.84
C LYS A 244 -32.05 -9.37 12.47
N ALA A 245 -31.57 -8.58 11.49
CA ALA A 245 -31.21 -9.08 10.17
C ALA A 245 -30.04 -10.09 10.25
N TRP A 246 -29.06 -9.84 11.12
CA TRP A 246 -27.93 -10.73 11.36
C TRP A 246 -28.35 -12.07 11.97
N PHE A 247 -29.21 -12.04 12.99
CA PHE A 247 -29.75 -13.27 13.57
C PHE A 247 -30.51 -14.09 12.53
N ARG A 248 -31.38 -13.45 11.73
CA ARG A 248 -32.11 -14.16 10.67
C ARG A 248 -31.18 -14.75 9.62
N PHE A 249 -30.16 -14.02 9.20
CA PHE A 249 -29.23 -14.50 8.19
C PHE A 249 -28.52 -15.81 8.58
N PHE A 250 -28.12 -15.94 9.85
CA PHE A 250 -27.39 -17.13 10.33
C PHE A 250 -28.28 -18.24 10.87
N PHE A 251 -29.43 -17.92 11.46
CA PHE A 251 -30.23 -18.89 12.21
C PHE A 251 -31.59 -19.20 11.60
N ASP A 252 -32.09 -18.36 10.68
CA ASP A 252 -33.36 -18.61 10.01
C ASP A 252 -33.23 -19.79 9.02
N ASP A 253 -34.32 -20.52 8.82
CA ASP A 253 -34.34 -21.77 8.03
C ASP A 253 -33.21 -22.76 8.39
N TYR A 254 -32.87 -22.89 9.68
CA TYR A 254 -31.75 -23.73 10.15
C TYR A 254 -30.39 -23.34 9.54
N GLY A 255 -30.19 -22.06 9.23
CA GLY A 255 -28.97 -21.52 8.63
C GLY A 255 -28.84 -21.75 7.12
N ASN A 256 -29.91 -22.20 6.46
CA ASN A 256 -29.91 -22.38 5.01
C ASN A 256 -29.73 -21.06 4.25
N VAL A 257 -30.14 -19.93 4.83
CA VAL A 257 -29.99 -18.60 4.21
C VAL A 257 -28.52 -18.24 4.01
N TRP A 258 -27.74 -18.22 5.09
CA TRP A 258 -26.29 -18.02 5.02
C TRP A 258 -25.61 -19.08 4.15
N LYS A 259 -25.98 -20.35 4.29
CA LYS A 259 -25.39 -21.44 3.49
C LYS A 259 -25.62 -21.24 1.98
N LYS A 260 -26.82 -20.84 1.57
CA LYS A 260 -27.15 -20.53 0.17
C LYS A 260 -26.31 -19.35 -0.33
N TRP A 261 -26.23 -18.27 0.46
CA TRP A 261 -25.38 -17.12 0.11
C TRP A 261 -23.91 -17.53 -0.01
N TYR A 262 -23.38 -18.29 0.96
CA TYR A 262 -22.00 -18.77 0.96
C TYR A 262 -21.70 -19.61 -0.28
N MET A 263 -22.59 -20.55 -0.64
CA MET A 263 -22.43 -21.38 -1.84
C MET A 263 -22.47 -20.56 -3.13
N GLN A 264 -23.34 -19.54 -3.21
CA GLN A 264 -23.46 -18.67 -4.38
C GLN A 264 -22.25 -17.74 -4.56
N ASP A 265 -21.69 -17.25 -3.46
CA ASP A 265 -20.65 -16.22 -3.46
C ASP A 265 -19.21 -16.81 -3.41
N GLN A 266 -19.01 -17.95 -2.75
CA GLN A 266 -17.70 -18.59 -2.58
C GLN A 266 -17.39 -19.66 -3.65
N VAL A 267 -18.39 -20.38 -4.17
CA VAL A 267 -18.18 -21.57 -5.03
C VAL A 267 -18.38 -21.27 -6.51
N LYS A 268 -17.75 -20.20 -7.02
CA LYS A 268 -17.63 -20.00 -8.49
C LYS A 268 -16.24 -20.37 -9.01
N PRO A 269 -15.76 -21.63 -8.94
CA PRO A 269 -14.64 -22.05 -9.76
C PRO A 269 -15.13 -22.15 -11.21
N ARG A 270 -14.64 -21.26 -12.08
CA ARG A 270 -14.92 -21.38 -13.51
C ARG A 270 -14.08 -22.53 -14.06
N ARG A 271 -14.72 -23.51 -14.69
CA ARG A 271 -14.04 -24.64 -15.35
C ARG A 271 -13.30 -24.15 -16.61
N GLY A 272 -12.03 -24.53 -16.78
CA GLY A 272 -11.26 -24.30 -18.00
C GLY A 272 -9.75 -24.10 -17.79
N PHE A 273 -8.95 -24.28 -18.85
CA PHE A 273 -7.48 -24.21 -18.83
C PHE A 273 -6.91 -22.88 -18.30
N ARG A 274 -7.62 -21.76 -18.52
CA ARG A 274 -7.25 -20.43 -18.00
C ARG A 274 -7.41 -20.30 -16.48
N ALA A 275 -8.33 -21.03 -15.86
CA ALA A 275 -8.46 -21.06 -14.40
C ALA A 275 -7.30 -21.86 -13.78
N THR A 276 -6.87 -22.94 -14.42
CA THR A 276 -5.77 -23.81 -13.98
C THR A 276 -4.40 -23.14 -14.07
N ILE A 277 -4.17 -22.27 -15.06
CA ILE A 277 -2.92 -21.50 -15.21
C ILE A 277 -2.79 -20.40 -14.13
N LEU A 278 -3.88 -19.95 -13.51
CA LEU A 278 -3.88 -18.89 -12.48
C LEU A 278 -4.05 -19.41 -11.05
N ASP A 279 -4.40 -20.68 -10.88
CA ASP A 279 -4.04 -21.47 -9.69
C ASP A 279 -2.52 -21.52 -9.46
N LEU A 280 -1.72 -21.05 -10.42
CA LEU A 280 -0.30 -20.70 -10.21
C LEU A 280 -0.09 -19.69 -9.08
N SER A 281 -1.09 -18.86 -8.72
CA SER A 281 -1.00 -18.06 -7.48
C SER A 281 -0.71 -18.96 -6.30
N PHE A 282 -1.54 -19.99 -6.03
CA PHE A 282 -1.30 -21.03 -5.01
C PHE A 282 0.10 -21.67 -5.12
N PHE A 283 0.55 -22.02 -6.33
CA PHE A 283 1.89 -22.60 -6.53
C PHE A 283 3.03 -21.61 -6.28
N ILE A 284 2.83 -20.31 -6.56
CA ILE A 284 3.78 -19.25 -6.22
C ILE A 284 3.78 -19.01 -4.71
N GLU A 285 2.64 -19.09 -4.02
CA GLU A 285 2.58 -18.99 -2.55
C GLU A 285 3.28 -20.19 -1.92
N LEU A 286 2.99 -21.39 -2.41
CA LEU A 286 3.63 -22.63 -1.96
C LEU A 286 5.13 -22.56 -2.22
N PHE A 287 5.56 -22.15 -3.42
CA PHE A 287 6.96 -22.00 -3.78
C PHE A 287 7.66 -20.92 -2.95
N TRP A 288 7.03 -19.78 -2.73
CA TRP A 288 7.56 -18.69 -1.90
C TRP A 288 7.69 -19.13 -0.44
N VAL A 289 6.64 -19.76 0.13
CA VAL A 289 6.66 -20.30 1.49
C VAL A 289 7.69 -21.43 1.61
N LEU A 290 7.82 -22.33 0.61
CA LEU A 290 8.87 -23.36 0.58
C LEU A 290 10.26 -22.73 0.49
N CYS A 291 10.48 -21.76 -0.39
CA CYS A 291 11.76 -21.07 -0.53
C CYS A 291 12.12 -20.34 0.75
N CYS A 292 11.16 -19.67 1.40
CA CYS A 292 11.35 -19.08 2.72
C CYS A 292 11.69 -20.16 3.75
N PHE A 293 10.90 -21.23 3.86
CA PHE A 293 11.11 -22.33 4.81
C PHE A 293 12.47 -23.02 4.63
N VAL A 294 12.87 -23.31 3.39
CA VAL A 294 14.16 -23.89 3.05
C VAL A 294 15.30 -22.90 3.31
N SER A 295 15.14 -21.61 2.99
CA SER A 295 16.15 -20.58 3.29
C SER A 295 16.34 -20.39 4.80
N LEU A 296 15.26 -20.49 5.56
CA LEU A 296 15.23 -20.35 7.01
C LEU A 296 15.86 -21.56 7.71
N ASN A 297 15.57 -22.77 7.24
CA ASN A 297 16.14 -24.01 7.78
C ASN A 297 17.59 -24.27 7.33
N ALA A 298 17.95 -23.92 6.10
CA ALA A 298 19.27 -24.25 5.56
C ALA A 298 20.37 -23.32 6.09
N LYS A 299 20.08 -22.06 6.41
CA LYS A 299 21.12 -21.08 6.79
C LYS A 299 20.61 -19.92 7.66
N THR A 300 20.33 -20.18 8.93
CA THR A 300 20.22 -19.12 9.96
C THR A 300 21.44 -18.19 9.96
N ALA A 301 22.65 -18.71 9.70
CA ALA A 301 23.89 -17.93 9.59
C ALA A 301 23.99 -17.02 8.34
N PHE A 302 23.41 -17.41 7.20
CA PHE A 302 23.43 -16.59 5.99
C PHE A 302 22.41 -15.47 6.06
N LEU A 303 21.25 -15.70 6.70
CA LEU A 303 20.27 -14.62 6.93
C LEU A 303 20.83 -13.50 7.80
N ILE A 304 21.67 -13.81 8.79
CA ILE A 304 22.41 -12.81 9.59
C ILE A 304 23.40 -12.03 8.71
N GLN A 305 24.12 -12.71 7.80
CA GLN A 305 25.09 -12.07 6.91
C GLN A 305 24.42 -11.25 5.79
N VAL A 306 23.26 -11.70 5.33
CA VAL A 306 22.41 -11.03 4.35
C VAL A 306 21.71 -9.83 4.99
N SER A 307 21.15 -9.93 6.20
CA SER A 307 20.54 -8.78 6.90
C SER A 307 21.55 -7.65 7.12
N GLU A 308 22.77 -7.98 7.54
CA GLU A 308 23.90 -7.05 7.66
C GLU A 308 24.32 -6.40 6.33
N SER A 309 24.27 -7.16 5.23
CA SER A 309 24.56 -6.67 3.88
C SER A 309 23.44 -5.80 3.32
N TRP A 310 22.18 -6.20 3.54
CA TRP A 310 20.99 -5.43 3.18
C TRP A 310 20.90 -4.14 3.99
N ARG A 311 21.30 -4.12 5.26
CA ARG A 311 21.41 -2.88 6.05
C ARG A 311 22.27 -1.83 5.36
N ARG A 312 23.42 -2.24 4.79
CA ARG A 312 24.32 -1.36 4.04
C ARG A 312 23.72 -0.91 2.71
N ILE A 313 23.07 -1.82 1.99
CA ILE A 313 22.41 -1.51 0.70
C ILE A 313 21.18 -0.61 0.90
N TYR A 314 20.42 -0.80 1.98
CA TYR A 314 19.22 -0.04 2.30
C TYR A 314 19.54 1.39 2.71
N VAL A 315 20.60 1.61 3.50
CA VAL A 315 21.11 2.97 3.79
C VAL A 315 21.56 3.67 2.50
N LEU A 316 22.12 2.93 1.55
CA LEU A 316 22.52 3.46 0.24
C LEU A 316 21.32 3.77 -0.69
N MET A 317 20.25 2.98 -0.63
CA MET A 317 19.02 3.19 -1.41
C MET A 317 18.09 4.26 -0.80
N LEU A 318 18.06 4.38 0.52
CA LEU A 318 17.25 5.37 1.25
C LEU A 318 17.94 6.74 1.34
N MET A 319 19.26 6.81 1.09
CA MET A 319 19.89 8.04 0.62
C MET A 319 19.18 8.40 -0.68
N PRO A 320 18.29 9.40 -0.68
CA PRO A 320 17.57 9.72 -1.90
C PRO A 320 18.61 10.06 -2.97
N PRO A 321 18.37 9.78 -4.26
CA PRO A 321 19.24 10.17 -5.34
C PRO A 321 19.15 11.69 -5.53
N ILE A 322 19.43 12.47 -4.47
CA ILE A 322 19.53 13.93 -4.44
C ILE A 322 20.95 14.31 -4.86
N PHE A 323 21.97 13.51 -4.51
CA PHE A 323 23.36 13.83 -4.82
C PHE A 323 23.61 13.93 -6.33
N LEU A 324 23.09 13.00 -7.14
CA LEU A 324 23.23 13.04 -8.60
C LEU A 324 22.57 14.27 -9.25
N PRO A 325 21.29 14.61 -8.97
CA PRO A 325 20.67 15.82 -9.48
C PRO A 325 21.21 17.11 -8.86
N LEU A 326 21.69 17.12 -7.60
CA LEU A 326 22.39 18.29 -7.02
C LEU A 326 23.71 18.57 -7.75
N ILE A 327 24.51 17.53 -8.02
CA ILE A 327 25.75 17.64 -8.80
C ILE A 327 25.44 18.14 -10.21
N PHE A 328 24.38 17.62 -10.84
CA PHE A 328 23.92 18.10 -12.14
C PHE A 328 23.49 19.57 -12.10
N CYS A 329 22.72 20.00 -11.10
CA CYS A 329 22.29 21.39 -10.93
C CYS A 329 23.45 22.35 -10.66
N ILE A 330 24.43 21.95 -9.85
CA ILE A 330 25.66 22.73 -9.60
C ILE A 330 26.48 22.84 -10.89
N GLY A 331 26.66 21.73 -11.61
CA GLY A 331 27.36 21.72 -12.90
C GLY A 331 26.69 22.64 -13.95
N ALA A 332 25.36 22.57 -14.05
CA ALA A 332 24.58 23.43 -14.93
C ALA A 332 24.67 24.92 -14.53
N ALA A 333 24.64 25.23 -13.23
CA ALA A 333 24.80 26.59 -12.72
C ALA A 333 26.20 27.17 -13.01
N CYS A 334 27.27 26.38 -12.81
CA CYS A 334 28.64 26.76 -13.15
C CYS A 334 28.81 26.99 -14.65
N CYS A 335 28.26 26.09 -15.48
CA CYS A 335 28.30 26.24 -16.94
C CYS A 335 27.55 27.51 -17.40
N GLY A 336 26.36 27.78 -16.83
CA GLY A 336 25.60 29.00 -17.09
C GLY A 336 26.29 30.29 -16.64
N ALA A 337 27.06 30.26 -15.55
CA ALA A 337 27.87 31.39 -15.09
C ALA A 337 29.07 31.65 -16.04
N CYS A 338 29.75 30.59 -16.49
CA CYS A 338 30.84 30.69 -17.48
C CYS A 338 30.34 31.25 -18.81
N LEU A 339 29.20 30.78 -19.32
CA LEU A 339 28.61 31.27 -20.57
C LEU A 339 28.22 32.75 -20.48
N ARG A 340 27.64 33.19 -19.35
CA ARG A 340 27.33 34.62 -19.12
C ARG A 340 28.59 35.49 -19.09
N ARG A 341 29.67 35.03 -18.45
CA ARG A 341 30.96 35.74 -18.41
C ARG A 341 31.61 35.84 -19.79
N CYS A 342 31.52 34.79 -20.60
CA CYS A 342 31.98 34.77 -21.99
C CYS A 342 31.14 35.69 -22.90
N ARG A 343 29.82 35.73 -22.71
CA ARG A 343 28.91 36.60 -23.48
C ARG A 343 29.12 38.07 -23.13
N GLY A 344 29.30 38.40 -21.83
CA GLY A 344 29.67 39.74 -21.37
C GLY A 344 31.01 40.22 -21.94
N ARG A 345 32.05 39.37 -21.99
CA ARG A 345 33.32 39.71 -22.66
C ARG A 345 33.16 39.95 -24.17
N ARG A 346 32.29 39.19 -24.85
CA ARG A 346 32.00 39.39 -26.28
C ARG A 346 31.22 40.68 -26.54
N GLU A 347 30.28 41.06 -25.66
CA GLU A 347 29.54 42.33 -25.76
C GLU A 347 30.43 43.55 -25.48
N VAL A 348 31.32 43.48 -24.48
CA VAL A 348 32.32 44.52 -24.22
C VAL A 348 33.26 44.68 -25.42
N ARG A 349 33.75 43.58 -26.02
CA ARG A 349 34.54 43.61 -27.26
C ARG A 349 33.76 44.16 -28.46
N ARG A 350 32.45 43.91 -28.57
CA ARG A 350 31.59 44.48 -29.64
C ARG A 350 31.33 45.97 -29.43
N LYS A 351 31.16 46.44 -28.18
CA LYS A 351 31.03 47.87 -27.87
C LYS A 351 32.34 48.62 -28.10
N ALA A 352 33.50 48.02 -27.80
CA ALA A 352 34.82 48.58 -28.08
C ALA A 352 35.15 48.66 -29.59
N LYS A 353 34.43 47.92 -30.45
CA LYS A 353 34.58 47.95 -31.92
C LYS A 353 33.56 48.84 -32.64
N LYS A 354 32.59 49.45 -31.94
CA LYS A 354 31.70 50.44 -32.55
C LYS A 354 32.40 51.81 -32.51
N PRO A 355 32.70 52.45 -33.65
CA PRO A 355 33.25 53.80 -33.65
C PRO A 355 32.22 54.78 -33.09
N THR A 356 32.63 55.54 -32.09
CA THR A 356 31.94 56.74 -31.61
C THR A 356 32.00 57.77 -32.74
N VAL A 357 30.90 58.01 -33.44
CA VAL A 357 30.79 59.15 -34.35
C VAL A 357 30.61 60.39 -33.48
N THR A 358 31.70 61.08 -33.19
CA THR A 358 31.72 62.44 -32.63
C THR A 358 31.59 63.44 -33.78
N LYS A 359 30.46 64.13 -33.86
CA LYS A 359 30.29 65.35 -34.67
C LYS A 359 30.96 66.52 -33.95
N THR A 360 32.02 67.08 -34.53
CA THR A 360 32.59 68.43 -34.34
C THR A 360 33.73 68.55 -35.36
N GLY A 361 33.88 69.50 -36.30
CA GLY A 361 33.31 70.82 -36.51
C GLY A 361 34.48 71.79 -36.79
N THR A 362 34.56 72.41 -37.97
CA THR A 362 35.32 73.67 -38.26
C THR A 362 35.06 74.12 -39.70
N THR A 363 34.27 75.19 -39.88
CA THR A 363 34.64 76.58 -40.29
C THR A 363 34.72 76.78 -41.80
N TRP A 364 34.02 77.79 -42.34
CA TRP A 364 34.47 78.85 -43.29
C TRP A 364 33.25 79.74 -43.65
N TRP A 365 33.30 81.03 -43.29
CA TRP A 365 32.47 82.13 -43.83
C TRP A 365 33.33 82.93 -44.85
N PRO A 366 32.83 83.91 -45.65
CA PRO A 366 31.51 84.54 -45.71
C PRO A 366 30.85 84.59 -47.12
N GLN A 367 29.59 85.06 -47.14
CA GLN A 367 28.72 85.27 -48.31
C GLN A 367 29.14 86.53 -49.12
N PRO A 368 28.60 86.72 -50.34
CA PRO A 368 27.24 87.23 -50.51
C PRO A 368 26.26 86.30 -51.24
#